data_AF-A0A2T2NPW9-F1
#
_entry.id   AF-A0A2T2NPW9-F1
#
_cell.length_a   1.000
_cell.length_b   1.000
_cell.length_c   1.000
_cell.angle_alpha   90.00
_cell.angle_beta   90.00
_cell.angle_gamma   90.00
#
_symmetry.space_group_name_H-M   'P 1'
#
loop_
_entity.id
_entity.type
_entity.pdbx_description
1 polymer ?
#
loop_
_entity_poly.entity_id
_entity_poly.type
_entity_poly.pdbx_seq_one_letter_code
_entity_poly.pdbx_strand_id
1 'polypeptide(L)'
;MLRVFQPKVEIMTSGHFVSRCSDYIIYSVEAKNIDAVVKAYGPSTKLGAIVGGQTSCKAPEIDAFEKHLPADVHIVSCHSLHGPGVDPKGQPLVLIKHRASDEAFAFVEDVLSCLQSKHVYLTREQHDRITADTQAVTHAAFLSMGAAWSANNQFPWESHRYVGGIENVKINITLRIYSNKWHVYAGLAILNPDAQKQIKQYAESVTDLFKLMLGGHREELRARVETAGKAVFGNRKPDAEVLLRDDVLDRFSLGELPAEKLKNNHLSLLAMVDCWWKLGIVPYDHMICSTPLFRMWLGITEYLFQHPSLLDEAIDTALDDNTFRADDLEFTFAARDWSSRVNLGNFEGYREKFEGIQKYFEPRFPEATRVGNEMIRTILEREGGK
;
A
#
# COMPACT_ATOMS: atom_id res chain seq x y z
N MET A 1 22.99 -29.15 21.45
CA MET A 1 21.53 -29.39 21.47
C MET A 1 20.83 -28.05 21.67
N LEU A 2 20.39 -27.40 20.59
CA LEU A 2 19.51 -26.24 20.68
C LEU A 2 18.15 -26.76 21.15
N ARG A 3 17.77 -26.44 22.38
CA ARG A 3 16.39 -26.62 22.84
C ARG A 3 15.54 -25.74 21.92
N VAL A 4 14.72 -26.37 21.08
CA VAL A 4 13.66 -25.68 20.35
C VAL A 4 12.77 -25.04 21.40
N PHE A 5 12.86 -23.71 21.53
CA PHE A 5 12.03 -22.93 22.44
C PHE A 5 10.61 -23.04 21.90
N GLN A 6 9.81 -23.95 22.44
CA GLN A 6 8.37 -23.92 22.20
C GLN A 6 7.82 -22.79 23.07
N PRO A 7 7.31 -21.69 22.48
CA PRO A 7 6.66 -20.67 23.28
C PRO A 7 5.50 -21.32 24.03
N LYS A 8 5.47 -21.16 25.36
CA LYS A 8 4.32 -21.54 26.17
C LYS A 8 3.19 -20.57 25.83
N VAL A 9 2.36 -20.93 24.85
CA VAL A 9 1.15 -20.17 24.52
C VAL A 9 0.03 -20.66 25.43
N GLU A 10 -0.47 -19.77 26.28
CA GLU A 10 -1.63 -20.02 27.13
C GLU A 10 -2.81 -19.20 26.60
N ILE A 11 -3.93 -19.88 26.31
CA ILE A 11 -5.15 -19.23 25.83
C ILE A 11 -6.03 -18.91 27.03
N MET A 12 -6.22 -17.62 27.30
CA MET A 12 -7.10 -17.15 28.37
C MET A 12 -8.56 -17.15 27.94
N THR A 13 -9.47 -17.30 28.91
CA THR A 13 -10.92 -17.35 28.68
C THR A 13 -11.52 -16.01 28.24
N SER A 14 -10.84 -14.88 28.49
CA SER A 14 -11.30 -13.54 28.11
C SER A 14 -10.14 -12.56 28.03
N GLY A 15 -10.30 -11.49 27.24
CA GLY A 15 -9.39 -10.35 27.21
C GLY A 15 -9.20 -9.69 28.58
N HIS A 16 -10.20 -9.76 29.48
CA HIS A 16 -10.04 -9.29 30.86
C HIS A 16 -8.92 -10.01 31.61
N PHE A 17 -8.79 -11.33 31.44
CA PHE A 17 -7.73 -12.09 32.09
C PHE A 17 -6.37 -11.79 31.49
N VAL A 18 -6.29 -11.68 30.15
CA VAL A 18 -5.08 -11.25 29.45
C VAL A 18 -4.61 -9.89 29.97
N SER A 19 -5.51 -8.90 30.06
CA SER A 19 -5.15 -7.56 30.53
C SER A 19 -4.65 -7.53 31.97
N ARG A 20 -5.16 -8.42 32.84
CA ARG A 20 -4.79 -8.45 34.26
C ARG A 20 -3.47 -9.14 34.54
N CYS A 21 -3.07 -10.14 33.75
CA CYS A 21 -1.84 -10.88 33.98
C CYS A 21 -0.63 -10.32 33.23
N SER A 22 -0.83 -9.55 32.15
CA SER A 22 0.24 -9.12 31.25
C SER A 22 0.94 -7.82 31.67
N ASP A 23 2.27 -7.80 31.59
CA ASP A 23 3.10 -6.59 31.72
C ASP A 23 3.13 -5.76 30.43
N TYR A 24 3.00 -6.42 29.28
CA TYR A 24 2.91 -5.80 27.96
C TYR A 24 1.79 -6.46 27.14
N ILE A 25 0.90 -5.65 26.59
CA ILE A 25 -0.28 -6.08 25.85
C ILE A 25 -0.24 -5.46 24.45
N ILE A 26 -0.41 -6.28 23.41
CA ILE A 26 -0.57 -5.81 22.03
C ILE A 26 -1.97 -6.14 21.54
N TYR A 27 -2.74 -5.12 21.18
CA TYR A 27 -4.03 -5.29 20.50
C TYR A 27 -3.81 -5.49 18.99
N SER A 28 -3.98 -6.74 18.53
CA SER A 28 -3.89 -7.13 17.12
C SER A 28 -5.27 -7.49 16.55
N VAL A 29 -6.16 -6.50 16.50
CA VAL A 29 -7.52 -6.63 15.96
C VAL A 29 -7.71 -5.74 14.74
N GLU A 30 -8.79 -5.95 13.98
CA GLU A 30 -9.15 -5.06 12.88
C GLU A 30 -9.33 -3.62 13.38
N ALA A 31 -8.81 -2.63 12.63
CA ALA A 31 -8.84 -1.23 13.04
C ALA A 31 -10.27 -0.71 13.35
N LYS A 32 -11.30 -1.19 12.62
CA LYS A 32 -12.70 -0.84 12.91
C LYS A 32 -13.22 -1.33 14.28
N ASN A 33 -12.59 -2.36 14.85
CA ASN A 33 -13.02 -2.98 16.11
C ASN A 33 -12.18 -2.50 17.31
N ILE A 34 -11.14 -1.68 17.09
CA ILE A 34 -10.20 -1.31 18.15
C ILE A 34 -10.90 -0.58 19.31
N ASP A 35 -11.76 0.41 19.04
CA ASP A 35 -12.50 1.13 20.10
C ASP A 35 -13.37 0.16 20.92
N ALA A 36 -14.12 -0.73 20.26
CA ALA A 36 -15.00 -1.67 20.94
C ALA A 36 -14.23 -2.68 21.81
N VAL A 37 -13.11 -3.20 21.30
CA VAL A 37 -12.28 -4.19 22.01
C VAL A 37 -11.54 -3.56 23.18
N VAL A 38 -10.96 -2.37 23.00
CA VAL A 38 -10.28 -1.65 24.09
C VAL A 38 -11.30 -1.18 25.13
N LYS A 39 -12.50 -0.73 24.72
CA LYS A 39 -13.59 -0.42 25.66
C LYS A 39 -13.95 -1.61 26.55
N ALA A 40 -14.00 -2.81 25.97
CA ALA A 40 -14.35 -4.01 26.70
C ALA A 40 -13.24 -4.44 27.67
N TYR A 41 -11.98 -4.50 27.22
CA TYR A 41 -10.91 -5.17 27.97
C TYR A 41 -9.82 -4.24 28.53
N GLY A 42 -9.69 -3.03 27.98
CA GLY A 42 -8.72 -2.01 28.38
C GLY A 42 -8.81 -1.60 29.86
N PRO A 43 -10.01 -1.39 30.44
CA PRO A 43 -10.15 -1.04 31.85
C PRO A 43 -9.63 -2.09 32.84
N SER A 44 -9.40 -3.33 32.38
CA SER A 44 -8.84 -4.41 33.22
C SER A 44 -7.31 -4.46 33.22
N THR A 45 -6.65 -3.54 32.51
CA THR A 45 -5.19 -3.47 32.43
C THR A 45 -4.60 -3.17 33.81
N LYS A 46 -3.57 -3.94 34.20
CA LYS A 46 -2.92 -3.76 35.50
C LYS A 46 -2.10 -2.46 35.55
N LEU A 47 -1.92 -1.94 36.76
CA LEU A 47 -1.12 -0.74 37.07
C LEU A 47 0.28 -0.83 36.45
N GLY A 48 0.70 0.24 35.75
CA GLY A 48 2.04 0.36 35.18
C GLY A 48 2.32 -0.54 33.97
N ALA A 49 1.34 -1.31 33.49
CA ALA A 49 1.53 -2.12 32.29
C ALA A 49 1.69 -1.25 31.04
N ILE A 50 2.26 -1.86 30.01
CA ILE A 50 2.45 -1.24 28.70
C ILE A 50 1.39 -1.78 27.75
N VAL A 51 0.74 -0.88 27.02
CA VAL A 51 -0.27 -1.22 26.02
C VAL A 51 0.14 -0.65 24.67
N GLY A 52 0.08 -1.49 23.65
CA GLY A 52 0.27 -1.09 22.26
C GLY A 52 -0.80 -1.69 21.38
N GLY A 53 -0.90 -1.18 20.16
CA GLY A 53 -1.60 -1.85 19.09
C GLY A 53 -0.72 -1.99 17.86
N GLN A 54 -1.15 -2.87 16.96
CA GLN A 54 -0.47 -3.16 15.70
C GLN A 54 -1.34 -2.82 14.48
N THR A 55 -2.36 -1.97 14.65
CA THR A 55 -3.24 -1.59 13.54
C THR A 55 -2.48 -0.76 12.49
N SER A 56 -3.00 -0.73 11.25
CA SER A 56 -2.35 0.02 10.17
C SER A 56 -2.56 1.54 10.21
N CYS A 57 -3.43 2.04 11.08
CA CYS A 57 -3.71 3.47 11.28
C CYS A 57 -3.74 3.78 12.78
N LYS A 58 -2.93 4.74 13.22
CA LYS A 58 -2.67 4.99 14.64
C LYS A 58 -3.67 5.94 15.25
N ALA A 59 -4.25 6.87 14.50
CA ALA A 59 -5.26 7.78 15.03
C ALA A 59 -6.41 7.07 15.78
N PRO A 60 -7.17 6.13 15.17
CA PRO A 60 -8.27 5.45 15.87
C PRO A 60 -7.78 4.54 17.01
N GLU A 61 -6.58 3.98 16.88
CA GLU A 61 -5.97 3.14 17.92
C GLU A 61 -5.61 3.95 19.17
N ILE A 62 -4.92 5.08 18.98
CA ILE A 62 -4.56 5.97 20.07
C ILE A 62 -5.80 6.63 20.68
N ASP A 63 -6.80 7.03 19.89
CA ASP A 63 -8.04 7.60 20.40
C ASP A 63 -8.79 6.60 21.29
N ALA A 64 -8.82 5.31 20.91
CA ALA A 64 -9.39 4.26 21.73
C ALA A 64 -8.60 4.06 23.04
N PHE A 65 -7.26 4.10 22.97
CA PHE A 65 -6.41 3.96 24.14
C PHE A 65 -6.58 5.11 25.12
N GLU A 66 -6.55 6.35 24.66
CA GLU A 66 -6.75 7.53 25.52
C GLU A 66 -8.13 7.54 26.18
N LYS A 67 -9.16 7.05 25.48
CA LYS A 67 -10.55 7.04 25.98
C LYS A 67 -10.84 5.95 27.01
N HIS A 68 -10.25 4.77 26.87
CA HIS A 68 -10.66 3.58 27.62
C HIS A 68 -9.59 2.96 28.51
N LEU A 69 -8.30 3.31 28.32
CA LEU A 69 -7.24 2.81 29.20
C LEU A 69 -7.13 3.66 30.48
N PRO A 70 -6.81 3.03 31.62
CA PRO A 70 -6.48 3.75 32.85
C PRO A 70 -5.34 4.77 32.66
N ALA A 71 -5.32 5.84 33.46
CA ALA A 71 -4.30 6.90 33.32
C ALA A 71 -2.88 6.47 33.77
N ASP A 72 -2.80 5.36 34.51
CA ASP A 72 -1.59 4.81 35.14
C ASP A 72 -0.92 3.71 34.31
N VAL A 73 -1.29 3.57 33.03
CA VAL A 73 -0.65 2.66 32.07
C VAL A 73 0.18 3.44 31.04
N HIS A 74 1.18 2.76 30.48
CA HIS A 74 1.99 3.28 29.39
C HIS A 74 1.42 2.89 28.03
N ILE A 75 1.51 3.80 27.05
CA ILE A 75 1.07 3.57 25.66
C ILE A 75 2.27 3.63 24.73
N VAL A 76 2.67 2.47 24.22
CA VAL A 76 3.72 2.30 23.21
C VAL A 76 3.19 1.38 22.13
N SER A 77 2.88 1.96 20.97
CA SER A 77 2.33 1.21 19.83
C SER A 77 3.40 0.87 18.81
N CYS A 78 3.11 -0.10 17.95
CA CYS A 78 3.99 -0.45 16.86
C CYS A 78 3.22 -0.66 15.56
N HIS A 79 3.94 -0.74 14.46
CA HIS A 79 3.39 -1.19 13.18
C HIS A 79 4.50 -1.82 12.35
N SER A 80 4.40 -3.13 12.14
CA SER A 80 5.30 -3.83 11.23
C SER A 80 4.85 -3.59 9.80
N LEU A 81 5.73 -3.06 8.94
CA LEU A 81 5.39 -2.64 7.57
C LEU A 81 5.56 -3.77 6.55
N HIS A 82 5.13 -4.97 6.92
CA HIS A 82 5.08 -6.14 6.04
C HIS A 82 3.80 -6.96 6.27
N GLY A 83 3.41 -7.74 5.25
CA GLY A 83 2.26 -8.63 5.35
C GLY A 83 2.55 -9.90 6.17
N PRO A 84 1.50 -10.68 6.50
CA PRO A 84 1.65 -12.00 7.11
C PRO A 84 2.52 -12.93 6.24
N GLY A 85 3.36 -13.76 6.87
CA GLY A 85 4.21 -14.73 6.17
C GLY A 85 5.50 -14.16 5.57
N VAL A 86 5.78 -12.87 5.76
CA VAL A 86 7.07 -12.25 5.41
C VAL A 86 8.00 -12.31 6.63
N ASP A 87 9.27 -12.66 6.40
CA ASP A 87 10.31 -12.60 7.44
C ASP A 87 10.51 -11.14 7.89
N PRO A 88 10.35 -10.83 9.20
CA PRO A 88 10.50 -9.47 9.71
C PRO A 88 11.94 -8.93 9.64
N LYS A 89 12.95 -9.79 9.41
CA LYS A 89 14.35 -9.39 9.39
C LYS A 89 14.62 -8.30 8.34
N GLY A 90 15.20 -7.19 8.78
CA GLY A 90 15.50 -6.03 7.94
C GLY A 90 14.28 -5.24 7.45
N GLN A 91 13.05 -5.71 7.72
CA GLN A 91 11.84 -4.98 7.39
C GLN A 91 11.65 -3.80 8.35
N PRO A 92 11.05 -2.68 7.92
CA PRO A 92 10.75 -1.57 8.82
C PRO A 92 9.71 -1.95 9.89
N LEU A 93 10.03 -1.66 11.15
CA LEU A 93 9.12 -1.75 12.28
C LEU A 93 8.99 -0.39 12.93
N VAL A 94 7.82 0.23 12.80
CA VAL A 94 7.56 1.54 13.42
C VAL A 94 7.28 1.35 14.91
N LEU A 95 7.93 2.15 15.75
CA LEU A 95 7.67 2.27 17.18
C LEU A 95 7.16 3.68 17.49
N ILE A 96 6.09 3.76 18.28
CA ILE A 96 5.40 5.01 18.58
C ILE A 96 5.23 5.13 20.09
N LYS A 97 6.05 6.00 20.68
CA LYS A 97 5.94 6.41 22.07
C LYS A 97 4.85 7.49 22.19
N HIS A 98 3.67 7.14 22.71
CA HIS A 98 2.57 8.10 22.87
C HIS A 98 2.49 8.67 24.27
N ARG A 99 2.21 7.82 25.27
CA ARG A 99 2.07 8.18 26.69
C ARG A 99 2.84 7.18 27.53
N ALA A 100 4.16 7.29 27.55
CA ALA A 100 5.03 6.31 28.21
C ALA A 100 6.30 6.96 28.78
N SER A 101 6.90 6.32 29.78
CA SER A 101 8.24 6.71 30.24
C SER A 101 9.31 6.21 29.26
N ASP A 102 10.55 6.66 29.40
CA ASP A 102 11.67 6.18 28.58
C ASP A 102 11.98 4.70 28.88
N GLU A 103 11.83 4.28 30.13
CA GLU A 103 12.05 2.89 30.56
C GLU A 103 11.03 1.94 29.92
N ALA A 104 9.75 2.33 29.90
CA ALA A 104 8.70 1.55 29.25
C ALA A 104 8.91 1.45 27.73
N PHE A 105 9.37 2.54 27.10
CA PHE A 105 9.69 2.53 25.68
C PHE A 105 10.88 1.62 25.37
N ALA A 106 11.97 1.74 26.15
CA ALA A 106 13.16 0.90 26.01
C ALA A 106 12.84 -0.59 26.21
N PHE A 107 11.94 -0.94 27.14
CA PHE A 107 11.48 -2.31 27.32
C PHE A 107 10.79 -2.86 26.05
N VAL A 108 9.86 -2.10 25.46
CA VAL A 108 9.17 -2.55 24.23
C VAL A 108 10.13 -2.69 23.07
N GLU A 109 11.06 -1.75 22.92
CA GLU A 109 12.12 -1.82 21.92
C GLU A 109 12.99 -3.07 22.09
N ASP A 110 13.42 -3.39 23.31
CA ASP A 110 14.22 -4.59 23.59
C ASP A 110 13.45 -5.87 23.29
N VAL A 111 12.17 -5.95 23.69
CA VAL A 111 11.29 -7.09 23.39
C VAL A 111 11.15 -7.30 21.87
N LEU A 112 10.96 -6.22 21.11
CA LEU A 112 10.76 -6.29 19.66
C LEU A 112 12.07 -6.48 18.88
N SER A 113 13.24 -6.27 19.50
CA SER A 113 14.55 -6.47 18.87
C SER A 113 14.76 -7.91 18.36
N CYS A 114 14.08 -8.89 18.98
CA CYS A 114 14.14 -10.29 18.56
C CYS A 114 13.64 -10.53 17.13
N LEU A 115 12.84 -9.60 16.58
CA LEU A 115 12.35 -9.64 15.20
C LEU A 115 13.43 -9.29 14.17
N GLN A 116 14.57 -8.71 14.60
CA GLN A 116 15.64 -8.24 13.72
C GLN A 116 15.17 -7.24 12.65
N SER A 117 14.05 -6.57 12.92
CA SER A 117 13.50 -5.51 12.07
C SER A 117 14.32 -4.23 12.20
N LYS A 118 14.23 -3.37 11.19
CA LYS A 118 14.79 -2.02 11.26
C LYS A 118 13.81 -1.13 12.02
N HIS A 119 14.14 -0.77 13.25
CA HIS A 119 13.29 0.12 14.06
C HIS A 119 13.23 1.53 13.45
N VAL A 120 12.02 2.08 13.38
CA VAL A 120 11.74 3.44 12.90
C VAL A 120 10.90 4.14 13.95
N TYR A 121 11.33 5.30 14.41
CA TYR A 121 10.67 6.03 15.50
C TYR A 121 9.84 7.17 14.92
N LEU A 122 8.52 7.16 15.16
CA LEU A 122 7.60 8.17 14.64
C LEU A 122 6.57 8.56 15.70
N THR A 123 6.02 9.78 15.60
CA THR A 123 4.76 10.09 16.27
C THR A 123 3.59 9.45 15.52
N ARG A 124 2.41 9.39 16.14
CA ARG A 124 1.20 8.85 15.47
C ARG A 124 0.83 9.66 14.22
N GLU A 125 1.03 10.98 14.24
CA GLU A 125 0.71 11.89 13.14
C GLU A 125 1.68 11.67 11.97
N GLN A 126 2.97 11.56 12.28
CA GLN A 126 3.99 11.27 11.27
C GLN A 126 3.74 9.90 10.63
N HIS A 127 3.44 8.89 11.44
CA HIS A 127 3.11 7.55 10.94
C HIS A 127 1.91 7.58 9.99
N ASP A 128 0.79 8.17 10.41
CA ASP A 128 -0.44 8.17 9.60
C ASP A 128 -0.25 8.97 8.32
N ARG A 129 0.50 10.08 8.37
CA ARG A 129 0.85 10.83 7.17
C ARG A 129 1.69 10.01 6.19
N ILE A 130 2.77 9.40 6.67
CA ILE A 130 3.71 8.63 5.85
C ILE A 130 3.03 7.38 5.25
N THR A 131 2.21 6.69 6.03
CA THR A 131 1.47 5.52 5.53
C THR A 131 0.43 5.91 4.49
N ALA A 132 -0.23 7.07 4.63
CA ALA A 132 -1.07 7.60 3.55
C ALA A 132 -0.25 7.84 2.27
N ASP A 133 0.84 8.60 2.38
CA ASP A 133 1.68 9.01 1.24
C ASP A 133 2.30 7.81 0.48
N THR A 134 2.56 6.69 1.17
CA THR A 134 3.19 5.50 0.58
C THR A 134 2.19 4.41 0.16
N GLN A 135 1.02 4.32 0.79
CA GLN A 135 0.12 3.18 0.58
C GLN A 135 -1.24 3.55 -0.01
N ALA A 136 -1.81 4.71 0.32
CA ALA A 136 -3.21 5.02 0.00
C ALA A 136 -3.47 5.05 -1.51
N VAL A 137 -2.68 5.84 -2.24
CA VAL A 137 -2.85 5.97 -3.69
C VAL A 137 -2.41 4.70 -4.42
N THR A 138 -1.34 4.06 -3.94
CA THR A 138 -0.87 2.75 -4.44
C THR A 138 -2.00 1.73 -4.41
N HIS A 139 -2.68 1.57 -3.27
CA HIS A 139 -3.81 0.66 -3.15
C HIS A 139 -4.98 1.08 -4.05
N ALA A 140 -5.33 2.37 -4.08
CA ALA A 140 -6.42 2.87 -4.92
C ALA A 140 -6.19 2.59 -6.41
N ALA A 141 -4.96 2.74 -6.91
CA ALA A 141 -4.59 2.43 -8.28
C ALA A 141 -4.86 0.95 -8.61
N PHE A 142 -4.31 0.03 -7.83
CA PHE A 142 -4.44 -1.40 -8.10
C PHE A 142 -5.85 -1.96 -7.86
N LEU A 143 -6.57 -1.43 -6.88
CA LEU A 143 -8.00 -1.74 -6.70
C LEU A 143 -8.84 -1.24 -7.87
N SER A 144 -8.44 -0.13 -8.49
CA SER A 144 -9.11 0.38 -9.69
C SER A 144 -8.78 -0.47 -10.91
N MET A 145 -7.55 -0.97 -11.04
CA MET A 145 -7.15 -1.91 -12.10
C MET A 145 -7.95 -3.21 -12.04
N GLY A 146 -7.99 -3.86 -10.88
CA GLY A 146 -8.72 -5.13 -10.76
C GLY A 146 -10.24 -4.97 -10.96
N ALA A 147 -10.81 -3.85 -10.53
CA ALA A 147 -12.20 -3.51 -10.83
C ALA A 147 -12.44 -3.34 -12.33
N ALA A 148 -11.56 -2.64 -13.05
CA ALA A 148 -11.69 -2.45 -14.49
C ALA A 148 -11.57 -3.76 -15.27
N TRP A 149 -10.60 -4.61 -14.92
CA TRP A 149 -10.44 -5.93 -15.53
C TRP A 149 -11.63 -6.84 -15.27
N SER A 150 -12.17 -6.82 -14.05
CA SER A 150 -13.38 -7.58 -13.72
C SER A 150 -14.61 -7.06 -14.47
N ALA A 151 -14.78 -5.74 -14.61
CA ALA A 151 -15.88 -5.14 -15.37
C ALA A 151 -15.84 -5.50 -16.86
N ASN A 152 -14.64 -5.53 -17.45
CA ASN A 152 -14.43 -5.95 -18.84
C ASN A 152 -14.39 -7.48 -19.02
N ASN A 153 -14.58 -8.27 -17.94
CA ASN A 153 -14.48 -9.73 -17.95
C ASN A 153 -13.20 -10.23 -18.65
N GLN A 154 -12.08 -9.59 -18.34
CA GLN A 154 -10.77 -9.89 -18.90
C GLN A 154 -9.77 -10.28 -17.82
N PHE A 155 -8.88 -11.23 -18.15
CA PHE A 155 -7.67 -11.48 -17.40
C PHE A 155 -6.51 -10.84 -18.16
N PRO A 156 -5.81 -9.84 -17.60
CA PRO A 156 -4.84 -9.05 -18.36
C PRO A 156 -3.69 -9.88 -18.93
N TRP A 157 -3.25 -10.95 -18.24
CA TRP A 157 -2.20 -11.87 -18.72
C TRP A 157 -2.66 -12.86 -19.80
N GLU A 158 -3.96 -12.98 -20.07
CA GLU A 158 -4.50 -13.78 -21.18
C GLU A 158 -4.59 -12.96 -22.48
N SER A 159 -4.28 -11.66 -22.41
CA SER A 159 -4.28 -10.73 -23.53
C SER A 159 -2.87 -10.23 -23.80
N HIS A 160 -2.48 -10.14 -25.08
CA HIS A 160 -1.20 -9.55 -25.48
C HIS A 160 -1.05 -8.08 -25.04
N ARG A 161 -2.14 -7.41 -24.62
CA ARG A 161 -2.17 -6.00 -24.19
C ARG A 161 -1.39 -5.71 -22.90
N TYR A 162 -1.27 -6.68 -21.99
CA TYR A 162 -0.74 -6.43 -20.64
C TYR A 162 0.41 -7.38 -20.27
N VAL A 163 1.19 -7.83 -21.24
CA VAL A 163 2.31 -8.76 -21.01
C VAL A 163 3.65 -8.05 -21.19
N GLY A 164 4.50 -8.12 -20.17
CA GLY A 164 5.87 -7.60 -20.19
C GLY A 164 6.09 -6.29 -19.41
N GLY A 165 7.32 -6.09 -18.94
CA GLY A 165 7.84 -4.88 -18.31
C GLY A 165 6.98 -4.35 -17.17
N ILE A 166 6.56 -3.09 -17.30
CA ILE A 166 5.68 -2.37 -16.38
C ILE A 166 4.38 -3.15 -16.09
N GLU A 167 3.82 -3.84 -17.09
CA GLU A 167 2.52 -4.51 -16.95
C GLU A 167 2.60 -5.75 -16.05
N ASN A 168 3.72 -6.49 -16.08
CA ASN A 168 3.95 -7.61 -15.16
C ASN A 168 3.89 -7.13 -13.69
N VAL A 169 4.50 -5.98 -13.39
CA VAL A 169 4.48 -5.40 -12.04
C VAL A 169 3.05 -5.05 -11.64
N LYS A 170 2.29 -4.43 -12.55
CA LYS A 170 0.88 -4.05 -12.29
C LYS A 170 0.01 -5.25 -11.99
N ILE A 171 0.12 -6.30 -12.79
CA ILE A 171 -0.65 -7.54 -12.62
C ILE A 171 -0.31 -8.19 -11.28
N ASN A 172 0.98 -8.43 -11.01
CA ASN A 172 1.42 -9.12 -9.81
C ASN A 172 1.00 -8.38 -8.54
N ILE A 173 1.13 -7.04 -8.50
CA ILE A 173 0.71 -6.26 -7.32
C ILE A 173 -0.82 -6.27 -7.18
N THR A 174 -1.56 -6.13 -8.27
CA THR A 174 -3.03 -6.18 -8.23
C THR A 174 -3.53 -7.50 -7.66
N LEU A 175 -3.03 -8.63 -8.18
CA LEU A 175 -3.44 -9.95 -7.70
C LEU A 175 -3.02 -10.20 -6.25
N ARG A 176 -1.84 -9.69 -5.84
CA ARG A 176 -1.41 -9.73 -4.44
C ARG A 176 -2.34 -8.94 -3.51
N ILE A 177 -2.87 -7.81 -3.97
CA ILE A 177 -3.84 -7.04 -3.18
C ILE A 177 -5.14 -7.82 -3.03
N TYR A 178 -5.68 -8.33 -4.14
CA TYR A 178 -6.92 -9.11 -4.12
C TYR A 178 -6.79 -10.48 -3.46
N SER A 179 -5.58 -11.04 -3.29
CA SER A 179 -5.37 -12.27 -2.53
C SER A 179 -5.38 -12.05 -1.00
N ASN A 180 -5.43 -10.80 -0.54
CA ASN A 180 -5.46 -10.42 0.87
C ASN A 180 -6.88 -10.06 1.35
N LYS A 181 -7.02 -9.74 2.64
CA LYS A 181 -8.30 -9.37 3.25
C LYS A 181 -8.64 -7.91 3.01
N TRP A 182 -9.86 -7.64 2.56
CA TRP A 182 -10.37 -6.30 2.24
C TRP A 182 -10.21 -5.29 3.39
N HIS A 183 -10.36 -5.74 4.65
CA HIS A 183 -10.37 -4.86 5.82
C HIS A 183 -9.00 -4.20 6.08
N VAL A 184 -7.90 -4.78 5.57
CA VAL A 184 -6.55 -4.19 5.64
C VAL A 184 -6.51 -2.90 4.81
N TYR A 185 -7.05 -2.94 3.60
CA TYR A 185 -7.08 -1.81 2.68
C TYR A 185 -8.14 -0.78 3.05
N ALA A 186 -9.35 -1.26 3.42
CA ALA A 186 -10.45 -0.39 3.84
C ALA A 186 -10.11 0.37 5.12
N GLY A 187 -9.47 -0.29 6.10
CA GLY A 187 -9.09 0.33 7.36
C GLY A 187 -8.18 1.53 7.18
N LEU A 188 -7.11 1.38 6.39
CA LEU A 188 -6.23 2.51 6.07
C LEU A 188 -6.98 3.60 5.28
N ALA A 189 -7.67 3.20 4.20
CA ALA A 189 -8.28 4.17 3.29
C ALA A 189 -9.37 5.01 3.98
N ILE A 190 -10.23 4.38 4.79
CA ILE A 190 -11.38 5.03 5.43
C ILE A 190 -10.99 5.76 6.72
N LEU A 191 -10.12 5.19 7.55
CA LEU A 191 -9.85 5.73 8.89
C LEU A 191 -8.74 6.79 8.92
N ASN A 192 -7.94 6.91 7.85
CA ASN A 192 -6.88 7.90 7.74
C ASN A 192 -7.35 9.12 6.91
N PRO A 193 -7.51 10.32 7.51
CA PRO A 193 -7.99 11.51 6.80
C PRO A 193 -7.08 11.96 5.66
N ASP A 194 -5.76 11.73 5.75
CA ASP A 194 -4.84 12.07 4.66
C ASP A 194 -4.97 11.07 3.50
N ALA A 195 -5.24 9.79 3.79
CA ALA A 195 -5.54 8.80 2.77
C ALA A 195 -6.83 9.16 2.00
N GLN A 196 -7.87 9.62 2.69
CA GLN A 196 -9.12 10.07 2.04
C GLN A 196 -8.87 11.21 1.04
N LYS A 197 -8.10 12.23 1.44
CA LYS A 197 -7.73 13.36 0.56
C LYS A 197 -6.94 12.88 -0.66
N GLN A 198 -5.99 11.98 -0.45
CA GLN A 198 -5.14 11.44 -1.50
C GLN A 198 -5.91 10.60 -2.51
N ILE A 199 -6.77 9.70 -2.03
CA ILE A 199 -7.60 8.85 -2.89
C ILE A 199 -8.58 9.69 -3.70
N LYS A 200 -9.14 10.74 -3.10
CA LYS A 200 -9.97 11.72 -3.82
C LYS A 200 -9.20 12.43 -4.92
N GLN A 201 -8.04 13.00 -4.60
CA GLN A 201 -7.21 13.69 -5.59
C GLN A 201 -6.76 12.74 -6.70
N TYR A 202 -6.45 11.49 -6.39
CA TYR A 202 -6.09 10.50 -7.40
C TYR A 202 -7.23 10.24 -8.38
N ALA A 203 -8.46 10.05 -7.87
CA ALA A 203 -9.63 9.88 -8.74
C ALA A 203 -9.88 11.11 -9.63
N GLU A 204 -9.64 12.32 -9.11
CA GLU A 204 -9.68 13.57 -9.87
C GLU A 204 -8.58 13.62 -10.95
N SER A 205 -7.33 13.26 -10.61
CA SER A 205 -6.21 13.18 -11.53
C SER A 205 -6.44 12.17 -12.66
N VAL A 206 -6.92 10.96 -12.35
CA VAL A 206 -7.31 9.96 -13.36
C VAL A 206 -8.39 10.53 -14.28
N THR A 207 -9.44 11.12 -13.70
CA THR A 207 -10.58 11.65 -14.46
C THR A 207 -10.16 12.80 -15.38
N ASP A 208 -9.35 13.72 -14.89
CA ASP A 208 -8.92 14.88 -15.65
C ASP A 208 -8.00 14.49 -16.79
N LEU A 209 -7.00 13.64 -16.54
CA LEU A 209 -6.10 13.16 -17.59
C LEU A 209 -6.89 12.39 -18.65
N PHE A 210 -7.81 11.52 -18.25
CA PHE A 210 -8.65 10.79 -19.20
C PHE A 210 -9.54 11.70 -20.04
N LYS A 211 -10.07 12.80 -19.48
CA LYS A 211 -10.80 13.82 -20.26
C LYS A 211 -9.92 14.51 -21.28
N LEU A 212 -8.67 14.85 -20.93
CA LEU A 212 -7.72 15.44 -21.87
C LEU A 212 -7.40 14.47 -23.02
N MET A 213 -7.21 13.19 -22.70
CA MET A 213 -7.01 12.12 -23.68
C MET A 213 -8.22 11.97 -24.61
N LEU A 214 -9.45 12.03 -24.08
CA LEU A 214 -10.69 11.93 -24.88
C LEU A 214 -10.94 13.15 -25.75
N GLY A 215 -10.62 14.34 -25.26
CA GLY A 215 -10.78 15.60 -25.99
C GLY A 215 -9.69 15.86 -27.05
N GLY A 216 -8.67 14.99 -27.14
CA GLY A 216 -7.54 15.19 -28.05
C GLY A 216 -6.66 16.39 -27.68
N HIS A 217 -6.65 16.81 -26.41
CA HIS A 217 -5.97 18.02 -25.94
C HIS A 217 -4.46 17.78 -25.73
N ARG A 218 -3.72 17.54 -26.81
CA ARG A 218 -2.30 17.12 -26.79
C ARG A 218 -1.39 18.04 -25.97
N GLU A 219 -1.37 19.32 -26.30
CA GLU A 219 -0.48 20.29 -25.65
C GLU A 219 -0.76 20.42 -24.15
N GLU A 220 -2.04 20.40 -23.77
CA GLU A 220 -2.44 20.49 -22.37
C GLU A 220 -2.08 19.22 -21.59
N LEU A 221 -2.33 18.04 -22.16
CA LEU A 221 -1.96 16.76 -21.56
C LEU A 221 -0.44 16.69 -21.35
N ARG A 222 0.34 17.00 -22.38
CA ARG A 222 1.80 17.00 -22.36
C ARG A 222 2.35 17.96 -21.30
N ALA A 223 1.89 19.21 -21.32
CA ALA A 223 2.34 20.22 -20.37
C ALA A 223 2.02 19.82 -18.91
N ARG A 224 0.83 19.25 -18.67
CA ARG A 224 0.42 18.76 -17.34
C ARG A 224 1.31 17.61 -16.86
N VAL A 225 1.50 16.59 -17.70
CA VAL A 225 2.32 15.41 -17.38
C VAL A 225 3.78 15.80 -17.13
N GLU A 226 4.38 16.60 -18.01
CA GLU A 226 5.78 17.03 -17.85
C GLU A 226 5.99 17.92 -16.62
N THR A 227 5.03 18.80 -16.31
CA THR A 227 5.08 19.65 -15.11
C THR A 227 5.03 18.80 -13.85
N ALA A 228 4.12 17.82 -13.80
CA ALA A 228 4.02 16.90 -12.68
C ALA A 228 5.31 16.06 -12.53
N GLY A 229 5.84 15.55 -13.64
CA GLY A 229 7.11 14.81 -13.67
C GLY A 229 8.29 15.63 -13.14
N LYS A 230 8.43 16.88 -13.58
CA LYS A 230 9.47 17.80 -13.08
C LYS A 230 9.31 18.10 -11.59
N ALA A 231 8.08 18.29 -11.12
CA ALA A 231 7.83 18.56 -9.70
C ALA A 231 8.19 17.37 -8.79
N VAL A 232 7.91 16.15 -9.23
CA VAL A 232 8.13 14.93 -8.42
C VAL A 232 9.57 14.40 -8.57
N PHE A 233 10.13 14.41 -9.79
CA PHE A 233 11.40 13.75 -10.10
C PHE A 233 12.52 14.70 -10.53
N GLY A 234 12.26 16.01 -10.72
CA GLY A 234 13.23 16.95 -11.31
C GLY A 234 14.53 17.15 -10.53
N ASN A 235 14.55 16.81 -9.25
CA ASN A 235 15.75 16.89 -8.40
C ASN A 235 16.57 15.58 -8.36
N ARG A 236 16.12 14.50 -9.03
CA ARG A 236 16.88 13.24 -9.07
C ARG A 236 17.85 13.21 -10.24
N LYS A 237 19.04 12.63 -10.00
CA LYS A 237 20.02 12.40 -11.06
C LYS A 237 19.50 11.29 -11.99
N PRO A 238 19.67 11.40 -13.32
CA PRO A 238 19.26 10.37 -14.28
C PRO A 238 19.85 8.97 -14.01
N ASP A 239 21.04 8.93 -13.38
CA ASP A 239 21.77 7.71 -12.99
C ASP A 239 21.61 7.31 -11.51
N ALA A 240 20.69 7.94 -10.76
CA ALA A 240 20.40 7.55 -9.39
C ALA A 240 19.65 6.21 -9.39
N GLU A 241 20.41 5.10 -9.49
CA GLU A 241 19.97 3.71 -9.39
C GLU A 241 18.49 3.51 -9.68
N VAL A 242 18.13 3.46 -10.97
CA VAL A 242 16.79 3.06 -11.41
C VAL A 242 16.44 1.79 -10.63
N LEU A 243 15.43 1.88 -9.76
CA LEU A 243 15.07 0.83 -8.80
C LEU A 243 14.79 -0.51 -9.48
N LEU A 244 14.35 -0.50 -10.75
CA LEU A 244 14.00 -1.70 -11.51
C LEU A 244 14.40 -1.56 -12.99
N ARG A 245 15.11 -2.55 -13.54
CA ARG A 245 15.40 -2.67 -14.98
C ARG A 245 14.43 -3.68 -15.63
N ASP A 246 14.05 -3.42 -16.88
CA ASP A 246 13.08 -4.23 -17.65
C ASP A 246 13.42 -5.72 -17.75
N ASP A 247 14.71 -6.06 -17.90
CA ASP A 247 15.21 -7.44 -18.02
C ASP A 247 15.00 -8.27 -16.75
N VAL A 248 14.81 -7.60 -15.61
CA VAL A 248 14.46 -8.22 -14.34
C VAL A 248 12.95 -8.40 -14.22
N LEU A 249 12.17 -7.42 -14.71
CA LEU A 249 10.71 -7.43 -14.64
C LEU A 249 10.07 -8.42 -15.61
N ASP A 250 10.68 -8.63 -16.78
CA ASP A 250 10.20 -9.58 -17.79
C ASP A 250 10.26 -11.05 -17.32
N ARG A 251 11.09 -11.36 -16.31
CA ARG A 251 11.21 -12.72 -15.73
C ARG A 251 10.02 -13.14 -14.87
N PHE A 252 9.17 -12.20 -14.45
CA PHE A 252 8.05 -12.43 -13.54
C PHE A 252 6.69 -12.31 -14.25
N SER A 253 6.64 -12.63 -15.55
CA SER A 253 5.40 -12.63 -16.31
C SER A 253 4.52 -13.85 -15.99
N LEU A 254 3.20 -13.62 -15.96
CA LEU A 254 2.19 -14.68 -15.85
C LEU A 254 1.72 -15.20 -17.22
N GLY A 255 2.19 -14.61 -18.31
CA GLY A 255 1.86 -15.00 -19.69
C GLY A 255 3.09 -15.16 -20.57
N GLU A 256 2.91 -15.67 -21.79
CA GLU A 256 3.99 -15.74 -22.79
C GLU A 256 4.36 -14.34 -23.29
N LEU A 257 5.64 -13.98 -23.17
CA LEU A 257 6.13 -12.67 -23.62
C LEU A 257 5.90 -12.50 -25.13
N PRO A 258 5.18 -11.45 -25.57
CA PRO A 258 4.95 -11.23 -27.00
C PRO A 258 6.24 -10.82 -27.71
N ALA A 259 6.32 -11.11 -29.01
CA ALA A 259 7.47 -10.75 -29.85
C ALA A 259 7.66 -9.22 -29.97
N GLU A 260 6.57 -8.45 -29.89
CA GLU A 260 6.57 -7.00 -29.80
C GLU A 260 5.66 -6.56 -28.64
N LYS A 261 6.17 -5.66 -27.78
CA LYS A 261 5.39 -5.09 -26.68
C LYS A 261 4.39 -4.07 -27.23
N LEU A 262 3.12 -4.18 -26.84
CA LEU A 262 2.12 -3.18 -27.18
C LEU A 262 2.36 -1.88 -26.40
N LYS A 263 2.24 -0.75 -27.10
CA LYS A 263 2.38 0.59 -26.52
C LYS A 263 1.19 0.86 -25.60
N ASN A 264 1.44 1.44 -24.43
CA ASN A 264 0.40 1.68 -23.43
C ASN A 264 0.50 3.12 -22.94
N ASN A 265 -0.64 3.81 -22.79
CA ASN A 265 -0.69 5.19 -22.32
C ASN A 265 -0.32 5.34 -20.84
N HIS A 266 -0.37 4.24 -20.08
CA HIS A 266 -0.06 4.17 -18.66
C HIS A 266 -0.80 5.20 -17.81
N LEU A 267 -2.09 5.45 -18.09
CA LEU A 267 -2.96 6.40 -17.36
C LEU A 267 -2.83 6.25 -15.83
N SER A 268 -2.75 5.02 -15.33
CA SER A 268 -2.56 4.74 -13.90
C SER A 268 -1.29 5.36 -13.30
N LEU A 269 -0.18 5.37 -14.05
CA LEU A 269 1.12 5.94 -13.63
C LEU A 269 1.13 7.45 -13.81
N LEU A 270 0.62 7.95 -14.95
CA LEU A 270 0.50 9.39 -15.20
C LEU A 270 -0.35 10.07 -14.11
N ALA A 271 -1.48 9.45 -13.75
CA ALA A 271 -2.35 9.96 -12.69
C ALA A 271 -1.72 9.91 -11.30
N MET A 272 -0.82 8.96 -11.03
CA MET A 272 -0.09 8.89 -9.77
C MET A 272 0.81 10.12 -9.60
N VAL A 273 1.57 10.45 -10.65
CA VAL A 273 2.49 11.59 -10.63
C VAL A 273 1.73 12.91 -10.61
N ASP A 274 0.63 13.03 -11.36
CA ASP A 274 -0.25 14.20 -11.28
C ASP A 274 -0.82 14.36 -9.87
N CYS A 275 -1.29 13.28 -9.23
CA CYS A 275 -1.80 13.31 -7.86
C CYS A 275 -0.74 13.78 -6.87
N TRP A 276 0.49 13.24 -6.95
CA TRP A 276 1.60 13.67 -6.09
C TRP A 276 1.93 15.16 -6.29
N TRP A 277 1.98 15.62 -7.53
CA TRP A 277 2.20 17.02 -7.85
C TRP A 277 1.11 17.93 -7.27
N LYS A 278 -0.17 17.58 -7.44
CA LYS A 278 -1.31 18.36 -6.91
C LYS A 278 -1.31 18.46 -5.38
N LEU A 279 -0.78 17.45 -4.70
CA LEU A 279 -0.72 17.41 -3.23
C LEU A 279 0.63 17.89 -2.66
N GLY A 280 1.60 18.24 -3.51
CA GLY A 280 2.95 18.60 -3.08
C GLY A 280 3.68 17.45 -2.39
N ILE A 281 3.39 16.20 -2.77
CA ILE A 281 4.01 15.01 -2.19
C ILE A 281 5.24 14.63 -3.02
N VAL A 282 6.39 14.49 -2.35
CA VAL A 282 7.59 13.88 -2.94
C VAL A 282 7.74 12.49 -2.34
N PRO A 283 7.49 11.41 -3.10
CA PRO A 283 7.42 10.04 -2.55
C PRO A 283 8.74 9.57 -1.90
N TYR A 284 9.87 10.12 -2.35
CA TYR A 284 11.19 9.78 -1.83
C TYR A 284 11.46 10.26 -0.39
N ASP A 285 10.75 11.29 0.07
CA ASP A 285 10.92 11.81 1.43
C ASP A 285 10.36 10.84 2.50
N HIS A 286 9.54 9.88 2.09
CA HIS A 286 8.83 8.95 2.96
C HIS A 286 9.32 7.50 2.85
N MET A 287 10.50 7.28 2.26
CA MET A 287 11.06 5.94 2.02
C MET A 287 11.35 5.14 3.29
N ILE A 288 11.47 5.79 4.45
CA ILE A 288 11.70 5.12 5.75
C ILE A 288 10.62 4.10 6.11
N CYS A 289 9.40 4.27 5.60
CA CYS A 289 8.26 3.36 5.78
C CYS A 289 7.79 2.73 4.46
N SER A 290 8.65 2.73 3.44
CA SER A 290 8.31 2.15 2.14
C SER A 290 8.10 0.64 2.26
N THR A 291 6.95 0.18 1.76
CA THR A 291 6.67 -1.25 1.58
C THR A 291 7.27 -1.74 0.26
N PRO A 292 7.53 -3.04 0.09
CA PRO A 292 7.99 -3.58 -1.18
C PRO A 292 7.08 -3.20 -2.37
N LEU A 293 5.76 -3.19 -2.17
CA LEU A 293 4.78 -2.82 -3.20
C LEU A 293 4.94 -1.36 -3.62
N PHE A 294 5.12 -0.45 -2.65
CA PHE A 294 5.34 0.95 -2.94
C PHE A 294 6.65 1.19 -3.68
N ARG A 295 7.75 0.54 -3.27
CA ARG A 295 9.04 0.65 -3.98
C ARG A 295 8.94 0.21 -5.43
N MET A 296 8.25 -0.91 -5.68
CA MET A 296 8.05 -1.42 -7.03
C MET A 296 7.23 -0.44 -7.88
N TRP A 297 6.12 0.03 -7.33
CA TRP A 297 5.26 1.00 -8.00
C TRP A 297 5.98 2.33 -8.29
N LEU A 298 6.69 2.87 -7.31
CA LEU A 298 7.51 4.06 -7.46
C LEU A 298 8.61 3.85 -8.52
N GLY A 299 9.28 2.69 -8.50
CA GLY A 299 10.34 2.35 -9.45
C GLY A 299 9.86 2.32 -10.90
N ILE A 300 8.72 1.68 -11.19
CA ILE A 300 8.18 1.68 -12.57
C ILE A 300 7.62 3.05 -12.98
N THR A 301 7.10 3.83 -12.02
CA THR A 301 6.64 5.20 -12.28
C THR A 301 7.82 6.11 -12.62
N GLU A 302 8.90 6.05 -11.84
CA GLU A 302 10.13 6.77 -12.13
C GLU A 302 10.74 6.34 -13.46
N TYR A 303 10.79 5.04 -13.74
CA TYR A 303 11.29 4.51 -15.00
C TYR A 303 10.58 5.16 -16.21
N LEU A 304 9.24 5.23 -16.19
CA LEU A 304 8.46 5.91 -17.22
C LEU A 304 8.86 7.39 -17.39
N PHE A 305 9.01 8.13 -16.29
CA PHE A 305 9.28 9.58 -16.32
C PHE A 305 10.75 9.94 -16.57
N GLN A 306 11.70 9.03 -16.33
CA GLN A 306 13.13 9.23 -16.59
C GLN A 306 13.55 8.84 -18.02
N HIS A 307 12.65 8.23 -18.81
CA HIS A 307 12.91 7.86 -20.20
C HIS A 307 12.03 8.70 -21.15
N PRO A 308 12.53 9.85 -21.68
CA PRO A 308 11.73 10.76 -22.49
C PRO A 308 11.01 10.11 -23.66
N SER A 309 11.67 9.18 -24.37
CA SER A 309 11.06 8.46 -25.49
C SER A 309 9.88 7.58 -25.09
N LEU A 310 9.93 6.98 -23.89
CA LEU A 310 8.84 6.15 -23.38
C LEU A 310 7.68 7.03 -22.88
N LEU A 311 7.99 8.16 -22.24
CA LEU A 311 6.99 9.13 -21.82
C LEU A 311 6.26 9.76 -23.03
N ASP A 312 7.00 10.11 -24.07
CA ASP A 312 6.45 10.60 -25.34
C ASP A 312 5.53 9.56 -25.98
N GLU A 313 5.98 8.30 -26.05
CA GLU A 313 5.16 7.20 -26.54
C GLU A 313 3.87 7.03 -25.74
N ALA A 314 3.93 7.11 -24.41
CA ALA A 314 2.75 6.99 -23.56
C ALA A 314 1.75 8.13 -23.82
N ILE A 315 2.22 9.38 -23.94
CA ILE A 315 1.38 10.56 -24.23
C ILE A 315 0.74 10.44 -25.63
N ASP A 316 1.52 10.06 -26.64
CA ASP A 316 1.04 9.93 -28.01
C ASP A 316 0.04 8.77 -28.12
N THR A 317 0.33 7.63 -27.49
CA THR A 317 -0.59 6.48 -27.40
C THR A 317 -1.90 6.88 -26.72
N ALA A 318 -1.86 7.74 -25.70
CA ALA A 318 -3.05 8.21 -25.00
C ALA A 318 -4.02 9.01 -25.89
N LEU A 319 -3.51 9.62 -26.97
CA LEU A 319 -4.26 10.49 -27.86
C LEU A 319 -4.65 9.79 -29.16
N ASP A 320 -3.71 9.02 -29.73
CA ASP A 320 -3.81 8.49 -31.09
C ASP A 320 -4.24 7.02 -31.13
N ASP A 321 -4.09 6.29 -30.04
CA ASP A 321 -4.41 4.87 -29.93
C ASP A 321 -5.66 4.65 -29.05
N ASN A 322 -6.59 3.82 -29.54
CA ASN A 322 -7.85 3.49 -28.85
C ASN A 322 -7.90 2.06 -28.29
N THR A 323 -6.81 1.29 -28.39
CA THR A 323 -6.68 -0.10 -27.96
C THR A 323 -7.01 -0.26 -26.48
N PHE A 324 -6.60 0.70 -25.63
CA PHE A 324 -6.81 0.69 -24.18
C PHE A 324 -7.98 1.59 -23.74
N ARG A 325 -8.65 2.30 -24.66
CA ARG A 325 -9.61 3.37 -24.30
C ARG A 325 -10.77 2.88 -23.45
N ALA A 326 -11.29 1.69 -23.77
CA ALA A 326 -12.37 1.06 -23.00
C ALA A 326 -11.89 0.62 -21.62
N ASP A 327 -10.63 0.17 -21.50
CA ASP A 327 -10.02 -0.22 -20.24
C ASP A 327 -9.78 1.01 -19.35
N ASP A 328 -9.32 2.12 -19.93
CA ASP A 328 -9.13 3.41 -19.25
C ASP A 328 -10.45 4.02 -18.76
N LEU A 329 -11.55 3.81 -19.49
CA LEU A 329 -12.89 4.23 -19.07
C LEU A 329 -13.31 3.50 -17.80
N GLU A 330 -13.23 2.16 -17.80
CA GLU A 330 -13.57 1.35 -16.63
C GLU A 330 -12.63 1.65 -15.45
N PHE A 331 -11.35 1.88 -15.72
CA PHE A 331 -10.37 2.31 -14.71
C PHE A 331 -10.76 3.64 -14.07
N THR A 332 -11.17 4.63 -14.88
CA THR A 332 -11.64 5.94 -14.42
C THR A 332 -12.90 5.83 -13.56
N PHE A 333 -13.87 5.01 -13.97
CA PHE A 333 -15.06 4.74 -13.16
C PHE A 333 -14.74 4.04 -11.85
N ALA A 334 -13.86 3.05 -11.89
CA ALA A 334 -13.42 2.34 -10.70
C ALA A 334 -12.73 3.26 -9.69
N ALA A 335 -11.83 4.13 -10.13
CA ALA A 335 -11.14 5.10 -9.27
C ALA A 335 -12.13 6.04 -8.55
N ARG A 336 -13.13 6.54 -9.28
CA ARG A 336 -14.20 7.39 -8.73
C ARG A 336 -15.08 6.65 -7.72
N ASP A 337 -15.48 5.41 -8.01
CA ASP A 337 -16.32 4.62 -7.10
C ASP A 337 -15.56 4.25 -5.82
N TRP A 338 -14.29 3.83 -5.92
CA TRP A 338 -13.46 3.59 -4.72
C TRP A 338 -13.30 4.85 -3.87
N SER A 339 -13.02 5.99 -4.51
CA SER A 339 -12.96 7.29 -3.82
C SER A 339 -14.27 7.64 -3.11
N SER A 340 -15.42 7.44 -3.77
CA SER A 340 -16.73 7.70 -3.18
C SER A 340 -16.98 6.82 -1.94
N ARG A 341 -16.71 5.52 -2.03
CA ARG A 341 -16.89 4.58 -0.89
C ARG A 341 -16.02 4.96 0.31
N VAL A 342 -14.78 5.34 0.04
CA VAL A 342 -13.83 5.80 1.07
C VAL A 342 -14.33 7.06 1.74
N ASN A 343 -14.72 8.07 0.96
CA ASN A 343 -15.15 9.37 1.48
C ASN A 343 -16.48 9.29 2.26
N LEU A 344 -17.34 8.32 1.93
CA LEU A 344 -18.57 8.03 2.67
C LEU A 344 -18.34 7.18 3.92
N GLY A 345 -17.13 6.67 4.15
CA GLY A 345 -16.82 5.76 5.25
C GLY A 345 -17.57 4.42 5.18
N ASN A 346 -17.99 3.99 3.98
CA ASN A 346 -18.84 2.81 3.81
C ASN A 346 -18.02 1.52 3.77
N PHE A 347 -17.69 0.97 4.95
CA PHE A 347 -16.98 -0.30 5.08
C PHE A 347 -17.70 -1.47 4.40
N GLU A 348 -19.02 -1.53 4.51
CA GLU A 348 -19.81 -2.63 3.96
C GLU A 348 -19.79 -2.61 2.42
N GLY A 349 -20.07 -1.45 1.83
CA GLY A 349 -19.98 -1.28 0.39
C GLY A 349 -18.55 -1.48 -0.13
N TYR A 350 -17.52 -1.15 0.65
CA TYR A 350 -16.14 -1.47 0.30
C TYR A 350 -15.92 -2.99 0.27
N ARG A 351 -16.38 -3.71 1.30
CA ARG A 351 -16.30 -5.17 1.40
C ARG A 351 -16.97 -5.85 0.22
N GLU A 352 -18.25 -5.56 -0.02
CA GLU A 352 -19.04 -6.21 -1.07
C GLU A 352 -18.36 -6.09 -2.44
N LYS A 353 -17.88 -4.89 -2.78
CA LYS A 353 -17.16 -4.66 -4.04
C LYS A 353 -15.83 -5.42 -4.09
N PHE A 354 -15.04 -5.33 -3.02
CA PHE A 354 -13.73 -6.00 -2.97
C PHE A 354 -13.89 -7.51 -3.12
N GLU A 355 -14.79 -8.12 -2.33
CA GLU A 355 -15.02 -9.57 -2.32
C GLU A 355 -15.63 -10.05 -3.65
N GLY A 356 -16.47 -9.24 -4.30
CA GLY A 356 -16.98 -9.53 -5.65
C GLY A 356 -15.85 -9.64 -6.68
N ILE A 357 -14.91 -8.69 -6.68
CA ILE A 357 -13.74 -8.71 -7.58
C ILE A 357 -12.75 -9.81 -7.17
N GLN A 358 -12.58 -10.04 -5.87
CA GLN A 358 -11.74 -11.11 -5.34
C GLN A 358 -12.21 -12.48 -5.83
N LYS A 359 -13.52 -12.74 -5.81
CA LYS A 359 -14.12 -13.99 -6.31
C LYS A 359 -13.85 -14.19 -7.80
N TYR A 360 -13.83 -13.11 -8.59
CA TYR A 360 -13.49 -13.19 -10.01
C TYR A 360 -12.04 -13.65 -10.25
N PHE A 361 -11.10 -13.19 -9.44
CA PHE A 361 -9.68 -13.57 -9.55
C PHE A 361 -9.28 -14.83 -8.77
N GLU A 362 -10.16 -15.35 -7.91
CA GLU A 362 -9.89 -16.49 -7.02
C GLU A 362 -9.25 -17.70 -7.72
N PRO A 363 -9.69 -18.14 -8.92
CA PRO A 363 -9.09 -19.28 -9.61
C PRO A 363 -7.61 -19.09 -9.99
N ARG A 364 -7.11 -17.85 -9.97
CA ARG A 364 -5.78 -17.45 -10.47
C ARG A 364 -4.82 -17.06 -9.35
N PHE A 365 -5.32 -16.91 -8.11
CA PHE A 365 -4.48 -16.58 -6.95
C PHE A 365 -3.35 -17.56 -6.66
N PRO A 366 -3.49 -18.90 -6.78
CA PRO A 366 -2.39 -19.81 -6.45
C PRO A 366 -1.13 -19.55 -7.29
N GLU A 367 -1.29 -19.36 -8.60
CA GLU A 367 -0.19 -19.08 -9.52
C GLU A 367 0.36 -17.68 -9.32
N ALA A 368 -0.52 -16.67 -9.26
CA ALA A 368 -0.14 -15.28 -9.04
C ALA A 368 0.61 -15.05 -7.71
N THR A 369 0.21 -15.76 -6.65
CA THR A 369 0.87 -15.68 -5.35
C THR A 369 2.27 -16.25 -5.41
N ARG A 370 2.46 -17.36 -6.14
CA ARG A 370 3.78 -17.98 -6.33
C ARG A 370 4.73 -17.03 -7.06
N VAL A 371 4.32 -16.51 -8.23
CA VAL A 371 5.13 -15.61 -9.06
C VAL A 371 5.39 -14.27 -8.35
N GLY A 372 4.37 -13.68 -7.73
CA GLY A 372 4.51 -12.41 -7.02
C GLY A 372 5.43 -12.49 -5.80
N ASN A 373 5.43 -13.61 -5.07
CA ASN A 373 6.37 -13.82 -3.95
C ASN A 373 7.82 -14.01 -4.44
N GLU A 374 8.01 -14.73 -5.55
CA GLU A 374 9.32 -14.91 -6.18
C GLU A 374 9.90 -13.56 -6.63
N MET A 375 9.08 -12.74 -7.30
CA MET A 375 9.43 -11.38 -7.74
C MET A 375 9.91 -10.51 -6.58
N ILE A 376 9.13 -10.42 -5.49
CA ILE A 376 9.50 -9.60 -4.34
C ILE A 376 10.78 -10.12 -3.68
N ARG A 377 10.93 -11.44 -3.55
CA ARG A 377 12.15 -12.03 -2.98
C ARG A 377 13.38 -11.65 -3.79
N THR A 378 13.34 -11.82 -5.12
CA THR A 378 14.47 -11.49 -6.00
C THR A 378 14.84 -10.00 -5.96
N ILE A 379 13.84 -9.12 -5.88
CA ILE A 379 14.08 -7.67 -5.77
C ILE A 379 14.72 -7.35 -4.41
N LEU A 380 14.18 -7.87 -3.32
CA LEU A 380 14.71 -7.62 -1.97
C LEU A 380 16.12 -8.19 -1.75
N GLU A 381 16.45 -9.35 -2.32
CA GLU A 381 17.80 -9.94 -2.25
C GLU A 381 18.86 -9.07 -2.95
N ARG A 382 18.49 -8.37 -4.03
CA ARG A 382 19.39 -7.44 -4.73
C ARG A 382 19.56 -6.10 -4.01
N GLU A 383 18.52 -5.62 -3.33
CA GLU A 383 18.61 -4.43 -2.49
C GLU A 383 19.41 -4.68 -1.20
N GLY A 384 19.30 -5.88 -0.61
CA GLY A 384 19.98 -6.26 0.63
C GLY A 384 21.41 -6.81 0.46
N GLY A 385 21.85 -7.05 -0.78
CA GLY A 385 23.21 -7.49 -1.12
C GLY A 385 24.24 -6.35 -1.22
N LYS A 386 23.92 -5.16 -0.73
CA LYS A 386 24.80 -3.98 -0.68
C LYS A 386 25.24 -3.65 0.73
#